data_AF-A0A1F7U2W6-F1
#
_entry.id   AF-A0A1F7U2W6-F1
#
_cell.length_a   1.000
_cell.length_b   1.000
_cell.length_c   1.000
_cell.angle_alpha   90.00
_cell.angle_beta   90.00
_cell.angle_gamma   90.00
#
_symmetry.space_group_name_H-M   'P 1'
#
loop_
_entity.id
_entity.type
_entity.pdbx_description
1 polymer ?
#
loop_
_entity_poly.entity_id
_entity_poly.type
_entity_poly.pdbx_seq_one_letter_code
_entity_poly.pdbx_strand_id
1 'polypeptide(L)'
;MATVRRRFISLIAAGLALLPAVGAQAVLDTGLTETANSSGLAQATGKPDVITIVAYFVNALIGFLGIIFLLLTIYAGFLWMTAQGDPKKVESAKAIIKNAIIGLIIVAGSYVITNEVFNAFFKANTVLK
;
A
#
# COMPACT_ATOMS: atom_id res chain seq x y z
N MET A 1 16.07 -15.20 -29.61
CA MET A 1 16.04 -14.64 -28.24
C MET A 1 15.14 -13.39 -28.07
N ALA A 2 14.75 -12.67 -29.15
CA ALA A 2 13.91 -11.46 -29.06
C ALA A 2 12.42 -11.71 -28.76
N THR A 3 11.90 -12.91 -29.02
CA THR A 3 10.48 -13.27 -28.80
C THR A 3 10.14 -13.48 -27.32
N VAL A 4 11.09 -13.95 -26.51
CA VAL A 4 10.88 -14.24 -25.08
C VAL A 4 10.71 -12.95 -24.26
N ARG A 5 11.49 -11.91 -24.59
CA ARG A 5 11.40 -10.59 -23.94
C ARG A 5 10.06 -9.88 -24.20
N ARG A 6 9.48 -10.06 -25.39
CA ARG A 6 8.16 -9.51 -25.77
C ARG A 6 7.01 -10.31 -25.15
N ARG A 7 7.19 -11.62 -24.98
CA ARG A 7 6.23 -12.53 -24.33
C ARG A 7 6.19 -12.33 -22.80
N PHE A 8 7.32 -12.07 -22.15
CA PHE A 8 7.37 -11.77 -20.71
C PHE A 8 6.67 -10.46 -20.35
N ILE A 9 6.83 -9.41 -21.18
CA ILE A 9 6.14 -8.13 -20.99
C ILE A 9 4.63 -8.29 -21.22
N SER A 10 4.21 -9.08 -22.20
CA SER A 10 2.78 -9.37 -22.41
C SER A 10 2.18 -10.28 -21.33
N LEU A 11 2.97 -11.13 -20.67
CA LEU A 11 2.49 -11.97 -19.55
C LEU A 11 2.30 -11.15 -18.28
N ILE A 12 3.13 -10.13 -18.03
CA ILE A 12 2.92 -9.17 -16.95
C ILE A 12 1.71 -8.27 -17.23
N ALA A 13 1.54 -7.80 -18.47
CA ALA A 13 0.38 -6.99 -18.86
C ALA A 13 -0.93 -7.80 -18.89
N ALA A 14 -0.89 -9.07 -19.31
CA ALA A 14 -2.04 -9.98 -19.24
C ALA A 14 -2.34 -10.40 -17.79
N GLY A 15 -1.31 -10.54 -16.95
CA GLY A 15 -1.47 -10.73 -15.50
C GLY A 15 -2.15 -9.54 -14.84
N LEU A 16 -1.81 -8.31 -15.24
CA LEU A 16 -2.49 -7.09 -14.78
C LEU A 16 -3.94 -7.00 -15.27
N ALA A 17 -4.26 -7.57 -16.43
CA ALA A 17 -5.61 -7.60 -17.00
C ALA A 17 -6.49 -8.77 -16.51
N LEU A 18 -5.88 -9.80 -15.89
CA LEU A 18 -6.54 -10.98 -15.35
C LEU A 18 -6.49 -11.07 -13.83
N LEU A 19 -5.91 -10.08 -13.15
CA LEU A 19 -6.27 -9.88 -11.75
C LEU A 19 -7.79 -9.72 -11.76
N PRO A 20 -8.54 -10.61 -11.08
CA PRO A 20 -9.90 -10.25 -10.72
C PRO A 20 -9.79 -8.90 -10.04
N ALA A 21 -10.86 -8.13 -10.04
CA ALA A 21 -10.95 -6.93 -9.24
C ALA A 21 -10.93 -7.29 -7.73
N VAL A 22 -9.82 -7.88 -7.23
CA VAL A 22 -9.47 -8.17 -5.83
C VAL A 22 -8.91 -6.89 -5.19
N GLY A 23 -9.33 -5.75 -5.71
CA GLY A 23 -9.41 -4.48 -4.98
C GLY A 23 -10.82 -3.89 -5.02
N ALA A 24 -11.80 -4.57 -5.62
CA ALA A 24 -13.15 -4.05 -5.78
C ALA A 24 -14.16 -4.69 -4.83
N GLN A 25 -14.25 -6.01 -4.64
CA GLN A 25 -15.28 -6.56 -3.74
C GLN A 25 -14.90 -7.90 -3.08
N ALA A 26 -14.60 -7.85 -1.77
CA ALA A 26 -14.99 -8.84 -0.76
C ALA A 26 -14.35 -8.49 0.59
N VAL A 27 -14.78 -7.38 1.21
CA VAL A 27 -14.70 -7.24 2.67
C VAL A 27 -16.12 -7.49 3.17
N LEU A 28 -16.40 -8.72 3.60
CA LEU A 28 -17.63 -9.09 4.32
C LEU A 28 -17.51 -8.72 5.83
N ASP A 29 -16.74 -7.68 6.15
CA ASP A 29 -16.51 -7.19 7.51
C ASP A 29 -16.52 -5.63 7.60
N THR A 30 -17.02 -4.95 6.55
CA THR A 30 -17.31 -3.50 6.55
C THR A 30 -18.57 -3.15 7.31
N GLY A 31 -19.40 -4.13 7.70
CA GLY A 31 -20.72 -3.90 8.27
C GLY A 31 -20.72 -2.99 9.50
N LEU A 32 -19.65 -2.97 10.30
CA LEU A 32 -19.51 -2.08 11.46
C LEU A 32 -19.09 -0.65 11.07
N THR A 33 -18.28 -0.49 10.01
CA THR A 33 -17.86 0.80 9.45
C THR A 33 -18.95 1.45 8.57
N GLU A 34 -19.78 0.65 7.89
CA GLU A 34 -21.00 1.09 7.19
C GLU A 34 -22.11 1.47 8.16
N THR A 35 -22.21 0.80 9.33
CA THR A 35 -23.19 1.12 10.37
C THR A 35 -22.83 2.39 11.14
N ALA A 36 -21.56 2.64 11.46
CA ALA A 36 -21.13 3.90 12.10
C ALA A 36 -21.32 5.13 11.18
N ASN A 37 -21.15 4.97 9.86
CA ASN A 37 -21.51 6.00 8.88
C ASN A 37 -23.04 6.16 8.71
N SER A 38 -23.84 5.08 8.80
CA SER A 38 -25.32 5.12 8.70
C SER A 38 -26.05 5.45 10.01
N SER A 39 -25.34 5.55 11.14
CA SER A 39 -25.84 6.12 12.39
C SER A 39 -26.06 7.64 12.33
N GLY A 40 -25.66 8.31 11.23
CA GLY A 40 -25.72 9.77 11.10
C GLY A 40 -24.71 10.53 11.97
N LEU A 41 -24.00 9.86 12.88
CA LEU A 41 -22.94 10.47 13.70
C LEU A 41 -21.74 10.92 12.85
N ALA A 42 -21.50 10.26 11.71
CA ALA A 42 -20.50 10.66 10.73
C ALA A 42 -20.87 11.95 9.95
N GLN A 43 -22.12 12.44 10.04
CA GLN A 43 -22.63 13.60 9.30
C GLN A 43 -23.40 14.64 10.14
N ALA A 44 -23.47 14.54 11.48
CA ALA A 44 -24.30 15.46 12.28
C ALA A 44 -23.95 16.96 12.13
N THR A 45 -22.84 17.31 11.46
CA THR A 45 -22.61 18.66 10.95
C THR A 45 -22.08 18.54 9.53
N GLY A 46 -22.88 18.89 8.52
CA GLY A 46 -22.56 18.80 7.08
C GLY A 46 -21.38 19.66 6.62
N LYS A 47 -20.18 19.31 7.08
CA LYS A 47 -18.90 19.77 6.57
C LYS A 47 -18.06 18.51 6.44
N PRO A 48 -17.49 18.21 5.26
CA PRO A 48 -16.43 17.20 5.21
C PRO A 48 -15.34 17.73 6.13
N ASP A 49 -15.22 17.11 7.29
CA ASP A 49 -14.19 17.49 8.24
C ASP A 49 -12.85 17.37 7.52
N VAL A 50 -11.95 18.30 7.79
CA VAL A 50 -10.62 18.34 7.14
C VAL A 50 -9.94 16.98 7.29
N ILE A 51 -10.22 16.30 8.40
CA ILE A 51 -9.78 14.94 8.73
C ILE A 51 -10.24 13.89 7.71
N THR A 52 -11.50 13.93 7.24
CA THR A 52 -12.03 12.92 6.30
C THR A 52 -11.46 13.10 4.90
N ILE A 53 -11.32 14.34 4.45
CA ILE A 53 -10.68 14.67 3.17
C ILE A 53 -9.21 14.25 3.20
N VAL A 54 -8.49 14.56 4.28
CA VAL A 54 -7.09 14.17 4.45
C VAL A 54 -6.95 12.64 4.49
N ALA A 55 -7.83 11.93 5.18
CA ALA A 55 -7.80 10.47 5.22
C ALA A 55 -8.00 9.84 3.84
N TYR A 56 -8.89 10.39 3.00
CA TYR A 56 -9.07 9.92 1.63
C TYR A 56 -7.81 10.16 0.78
N PHE A 57 -7.21 11.35 0.89
CA PHE A 57 -5.96 11.68 0.19
C PHE A 57 -4.80 10.78 0.60
N VAL A 58 -4.64 10.51 1.90
CA VAL A 58 -3.58 9.64 2.42
C VAL A 58 -3.77 8.20 1.93
N ASN A 59 -5.00 7.67 1.95
CA ASN A 59 -5.28 6.33 1.43
C ASN A 59 -5.00 6.22 -0.08
N ALA A 60 -5.38 7.24 -0.87
CA ALA A 60 -5.06 7.30 -2.29
C ALA A 60 -3.53 7.35 -2.53
N LEU A 61 -2.80 8.13 -1.74
CA LEU A 61 -1.33 8.21 -1.83
C LEU A 61 -0.65 6.89 -1.48
N ILE A 62 -1.09 6.19 -0.44
CA ILE A 62 -0.52 4.88 -0.05
C ILE A 62 -0.78 3.84 -1.14
N GLY A 63 -1.99 3.81 -1.73
CA GLY A 63 -2.30 2.93 -2.85
C GLY A 63 -1.42 3.22 -4.08
N PHE A 64 -1.24 4.49 -4.42
CA PHE A 64 -0.35 4.90 -5.51
C PHE A 64 1.11 4.54 -5.25
N LEU A 65 1.58 4.73 -4.01
CA LEU A 65 2.94 4.40 -3.60
C LEU A 65 3.19 2.88 -3.66
N GLY A 66 2.20 2.07 -3.31
CA GLY A 66 2.26 0.60 -3.45
C GLY A 66 2.42 0.12 -4.90
N ILE A 67 1.80 0.80 -5.85
CA ILE A 67 1.96 0.49 -7.29
C ILE A 67 3.38 0.82 -7.77
N ILE A 68 3.90 1.99 -7.37
CA ILE A 68 5.29 2.38 -7.67
C ILE A 68 6.27 1.38 -7.06
N PHE A 69 6.00 0.94 -5.84
CA PHE A 69 6.79 -0.07 -5.15
C PHE A 69 6.90 -1.36 -5.95
N LEU A 70 5.76 -1.88 -6.41
CA LEU A 70 5.69 -3.09 -7.23
C LEU A 70 6.52 -2.94 -8.51
N LEU A 71 6.42 -1.80 -9.19
CA LEU A 71 7.22 -1.50 -10.39
C LEU A 71 8.72 -1.48 -10.10
N LEU A 72 9.15 -0.86 -8.99
CA LEU A 72 10.56 -0.86 -8.58
C LEU A 72 11.07 -2.27 -8.25
N THR A 73 10.27 -3.09 -7.56
CA THR A 73 10.65 -4.47 -7.25
C THR A 73 10.83 -5.30 -8.52
N ILE A 74 9.92 -5.16 -9.49
CA ILE A 74 10.05 -5.83 -10.79
C ILE A 74 11.31 -5.36 -11.53
N TYR A 75 11.58 -4.05 -11.54
CA TYR A 75 12.78 -3.49 -12.17
C TYR A 75 14.07 -4.00 -11.51
N ALA A 76 14.12 -4.02 -10.17
CA ALA A 76 15.26 -4.54 -9.42
C ALA A 76 15.46 -6.05 -9.66
N GLY A 77 14.38 -6.83 -9.75
CA GLY A 77 14.43 -8.24 -10.09
C GLY A 77 15.01 -8.48 -11.49
N PHE A 78 14.59 -7.69 -12.48
CA PHE A 78 15.17 -7.75 -13.83
C PHE A 78 16.65 -7.35 -13.84
N LEU A 79 17.04 -6.32 -13.09
CA LEU A 79 18.44 -5.90 -12.98
C LEU A 79 19.30 -6.99 -12.36
N TRP A 80 18.78 -7.71 -11.36
CA TRP A 80 19.48 -8.83 -10.73
C TRP A 80 19.64 -10.02 -11.68
N MET A 81 18.58 -10.36 -12.43
CA MET A 81 18.58 -11.50 -13.35
C MET A 81 19.43 -11.24 -14.61
N THR A 82 19.59 -9.97 -15.00
CA THR A 82 20.41 -9.56 -16.16
C THR A 82 21.86 -9.24 -15.81
N ALA A 83 22.27 -9.42 -14.54
CA ALA A 83 23.62 -9.08 -14.10
C ALA A 83 24.72 -9.95 -14.72
N GLN A 84 24.42 -11.15 -15.26
CA GLN A 84 25.38 -12.06 -15.94
C GLN A 84 26.73 -12.28 -15.21
N GLY A 85 26.78 -12.08 -13.89
CA GLY A 85 28.01 -12.19 -13.08
C GLY A 85 28.74 -10.87 -12.82
N ASP A 86 28.25 -9.72 -13.31
CA ASP A 86 28.78 -8.39 -12.97
C ASP A 86 28.40 -8.02 -11.52
N PRO A 87 29.37 -7.93 -10.59
CA PRO A 87 29.10 -7.64 -9.19
C PRO A 87 28.43 -6.27 -8.98
N LYS A 88 28.71 -5.27 -9.82
CA LYS A 88 28.10 -3.93 -9.68
C LYS A 88 26.60 -3.94 -9.89
N LYS A 89 26.12 -4.73 -10.86
CA LYS A 89 24.68 -4.85 -11.15
C LYS A 89 23.95 -5.62 -10.06
N VAL A 90 24.58 -6.66 -9.52
CA VAL A 90 24.04 -7.41 -8.37
C VAL A 90 23.95 -6.53 -7.14
N GLU A 91 24.99 -5.75 -6.85
CA GLU A 91 25.01 -4.84 -5.70
C GLU A 91 23.96 -3.73 -5.84
N SER A 92 23.83 -3.16 -7.04
CA SER A 92 22.80 -2.15 -7.34
C SER A 92 21.39 -2.70 -7.17
N ALA A 93 21.11 -3.92 -7.67
CA ALA A 93 19.80 -4.55 -7.49
C ALA A 93 19.50 -4.84 -6.02
N LYS A 94 20.49 -5.31 -5.25
CA LYS A 94 20.36 -5.51 -3.80
C LYS A 94 20.11 -4.20 -3.06
N ALA A 95 20.77 -3.11 -3.46
CA ALA A 95 20.55 -1.80 -2.86
C ALA A 95 19.11 -1.30 -3.10
N ILE A 96 18.58 -1.46 -4.31
CA ILE A 96 17.20 -1.09 -4.64
C ILE A 96 16.21 -1.93 -3.82
N ILE A 97 16.42 -3.24 -3.70
CA ILE A 97 15.54 -4.11 -2.90
C ILE A 97 15.60 -3.75 -1.41
N LYS A 98 16.78 -3.48 -0.85
CA LYS A 98 16.93 -3.04 0.55
C LYS A 98 16.19 -1.72 0.80
N ASN A 99 16.37 -0.74 -0.07
CA ASN A 99 15.72 0.56 0.05
C ASN A 99 14.20 0.44 -0.07
N ALA A 100 13.72 -0.43 -0.95
CA ALA A 100 12.31 -0.77 -1.06
C ALA A 100 11.80 -1.36 0.28
N ILE A 101 12.41 -2.42 0.79
CA ILE A 101 11.98 -3.06 2.04
C ILE A 101 11.91 -2.06 3.21
N ILE A 102 12.90 -1.16 3.32
CA ILE A 102 12.91 -0.11 4.36
C ILE A 102 11.70 0.82 4.20
N GLY A 103 11.39 1.27 2.98
CA GLY A 103 10.21 2.09 2.70
C GLY A 103 8.90 1.40 3.06
N LEU A 104 8.77 0.10 2.76
CA LEU A 104 7.59 -0.68 3.12
C LEU A 104 7.41 -0.79 4.64
N ILE A 105 8.51 -1.04 5.37
CA ILE A 105 8.51 -1.12 6.83
C ILE A 105 8.08 0.22 7.46
N ILE A 106 8.55 1.35 6.93
CA ILE A 106 8.17 2.68 7.45
C ILE A 106 6.67 2.93 7.27
N VAL A 107 6.11 2.63 6.10
CA VAL A 107 4.67 2.83 5.83
C VAL A 107 3.82 1.92 6.72
N ALA A 108 4.17 0.64 6.82
CA ALA A 108 3.47 -0.31 7.67
C ALA A 108 3.58 0.06 9.17
N GLY A 109 4.79 0.44 9.61
CA GLY A 109 5.06 0.87 10.98
C GLY A 109 4.31 2.14 11.36
N SER A 110 4.18 3.10 10.44
CA SER A 110 3.43 4.35 10.65
C SER A 110 1.96 4.09 11.02
N TYR A 111 1.31 3.13 10.36
CA TYR A 111 -0.09 2.77 10.63
C TYR A 111 -0.24 2.16 12.03
N VAL A 112 0.68 1.26 12.41
CA VAL A 112 0.69 0.64 13.74
C VAL A 112 0.88 1.70 14.82
N ILE A 113 1.90 2.56 14.67
CA ILE A 113 2.20 3.61 15.65
C ILE A 113 1.01 4.56 15.81
N THR A 114 0.39 4.98 14.71
CA THR A 114 -0.75 5.90 14.74
C THR A 114 -1.91 5.32 15.56
N ASN A 115 -2.31 4.08 15.28
CA ASN A 115 -3.42 3.44 15.98
C ASN A 115 -3.11 3.22 17.47
N GLU A 116 -1.89 2.80 17.81
CA GLU A 116 -1.48 2.60 19.21
C GLU A 116 -1.49 3.91 19.99
N VAL A 117 -1.02 5.01 19.39
CA VAL A 117 -1.03 6.33 20.02
C VAL A 117 -2.47 6.82 20.25
N PHE A 118 -3.36 6.74 19.25
CA PHE A 118 -4.76 7.11 19.42
C PHE A 118 -5.46 6.27 20.49
N ASN A 119 -5.28 4.95 20.48
CA ASN A 119 -5.85 4.07 21.49
C ASN A 119 -5.30 4.36 22.89
N ALA A 120 -4.00 4.67 23.03
CA ALA A 120 -3.42 5.06 24.31
C ALA A 120 -4.06 6.34 24.87
N PHE A 121 -4.32 7.34 24.03
CA PHE A 121 -5.01 8.57 24.45
C PHE A 121 -6.47 8.33 24.90
N PHE A 122 -7.23 7.50 24.18
CA PHE A 122 -8.62 7.17 24.58
C PHE A 122 -8.69 6.29 25.83
N LYS A 123 -7.73 5.37 26.01
CA LYS A 123 -7.62 4.53 27.20
C LYS A 123 -7.24 5.34 28.43
N ALA A 124 -6.37 6.35 28.30
CA ALA A 124 -6.02 7.25 29.39
C ALA A 124 -7.22 8.11 29.87
N ASN A 125 -8.08 8.56 28.96
CA ASN A 125 -9.25 9.39 29.28
C ASN A 125 -10.41 8.60 29.94
N THR A 126 -10.45 7.27 29.77
CA THR A 126 -11.50 6.41 30.35
C THR A 126 -11.14 5.86 31.73
N VAL A 127 -9.87 5.94 32.16
CA VAL A 127 -9.40 5.49 33.49
C VAL A 127 -9.51 6.59 34.56
N LEU A 128 -9.77 7.84 34.15
CA LEU A 128 -9.91 9.01 35.04
C LEU A 128 -11.39 9.40 35.32
N LYS A 129 -12.36 8.56 34.94
CA LYS A 129 -13.77 8.62 35.37
C LYS A 129 -14.12 7.33 36.11
#